data_AF-I4C1F2-F1
#
_entry.id   AF-I4C1F2-F1
#
_cell.length_a   1.000
_cell.length_b   1.000
_cell.length_c   1.000
_cell.angle_alpha   90.00
_cell.angle_beta   90.00
_cell.angle_gamma   90.00
#
_symmetry.space_group_name_H-M   'P 1'
#
loop_
_entity.id
_entity.type
_entity.pdbx_description
1 polymer ?
#
loop_
_entity_poly.entity_id
_entity_poly.type
_entity_poly.pdbx_seq_one_letter_code
_entity_poly.pdbx_strand_id
1 'polypeptide(L)'
;MRLCSRREFNLIALAVITLVLLQAGPLLADDPCAVQHPFMPPKAEFVGQCPNCGMMRGMWARTWMEFENSSGKHGVCSIHCLAHMAIKAGEKPRSVQTALYMAPEKMVPANTAWFVVGSKAKGTMTMNSKIAFPSKDEAEAFARSCEGKVSSFQDTFALARADLPKENAMIAEKRVKDGKIIEPIDNKDECAVCRMYPARYSKHKCQLIDKDKKVHHFCSTQCLFRFLGNPREFVNNDTKPAMIWVTDYQSGSWISAKTAYYLVGSRIQGPMGHEALAFDKNAEALSTAHQQGGDVLVFSEVGIQRIEAKE
;
A
#
# COMPACT_ATOMS: atom_id res chain seq x y z
N MET A 1 -61.71 -73.23 33.21
CA MET A 1 -62.54 -74.01 32.25
C MET A 1 -62.67 -73.18 30.96
N ARG A 2 -62.38 -73.80 29.80
CA ARG A 2 -62.44 -73.29 28.39
C ARG A 2 -61.32 -72.28 28.02
N LEU A 3 -60.23 -72.60 27.31
CA LEU A 3 -59.97 -73.16 25.96
C LEU A 3 -60.31 -72.25 24.75
N CYS A 4 -59.24 -71.92 23.99
CA CYS A 4 -59.16 -71.63 22.54
C CYS A 4 -59.91 -70.39 21.97
N SER A 5 -59.48 -69.69 20.91
CA SER A 5 -58.54 -69.99 19.83
C SER A 5 -58.00 -68.74 19.10
N ARG A 6 -56.91 -68.94 18.36
CA ARG A 6 -56.24 -68.10 17.34
C ARG A 6 -57.12 -67.68 16.14
N ARG A 7 -56.62 -66.66 15.39
CA ARG A 7 -56.84 -66.23 13.97
C ARG A 7 -57.45 -64.81 13.90
N GLU A 8 -57.03 -63.83 13.10
CA GLU A 8 -56.24 -63.68 11.85
C GLU A 8 -55.83 -62.17 11.75
N PHE A 9 -54.59 -61.83 11.42
CA PHE A 9 -54.10 -61.35 10.10
C PHE A 9 -54.72 -60.05 9.53
N ASN A 10 -53.82 -59.16 9.06
CA ASN A 10 -53.95 -57.97 8.19
C ASN A 10 -53.81 -56.61 8.92
N LEU A 11 -52.63 -55.98 8.92
CA LEU A 11 -52.12 -55.06 7.88
C LEU A 11 -53.11 -53.96 7.48
N ILE A 12 -53.04 -52.79 8.12
CA ILE A 12 -53.14 -51.48 7.45
C ILE A 12 -52.22 -50.51 8.20
N ALA A 13 -51.08 -50.19 7.57
CA ALA A 13 -50.18 -49.13 8.00
C ALA A 13 -50.81 -47.77 7.68
N LEU A 14 -51.09 -46.96 8.70
CA LEU A 14 -51.40 -45.55 8.52
C LEU A 14 -50.08 -44.76 8.56
N ALA A 15 -49.57 -44.42 7.38
CA ALA A 15 -48.42 -43.54 7.22
C ALA A 15 -48.80 -42.12 7.68
N VAL A 16 -48.25 -41.70 8.82
CA VAL A 16 -48.23 -40.30 9.24
C VAL A 16 -47.15 -39.61 8.39
N ILE A 17 -47.56 -39.05 7.24
CA ILE A 17 -46.71 -38.15 6.47
C ILE A 17 -46.78 -36.78 7.16
N THR A 18 -45.90 -36.55 8.14
CA THR A 18 -45.54 -35.19 8.53
C THR A 18 -44.82 -34.55 7.36
N LEU A 19 -45.55 -33.71 6.61
CA LEU A 19 -44.99 -32.82 5.60
C LEU A 19 -44.11 -31.78 6.32
N VAL A 20 -42.83 -32.13 6.53
CA VAL A 20 -41.80 -31.15 6.89
C VAL A 20 -41.62 -30.29 5.65
N LEU A 21 -42.27 -29.13 5.62
CA LEU A 21 -41.94 -28.05 4.71
C LEU A 21 -40.50 -27.63 5.03
N LEU A 22 -39.52 -28.23 4.33
CA LEU A 22 -38.20 -27.63 4.18
C LEU A 22 -38.43 -26.26 3.53
N GLN A 23 -38.36 -25.20 4.33
CA GLN A 23 -38.08 -23.87 3.82
C GLN A 23 -36.64 -23.88 3.31
N ALA A 24 -36.42 -24.42 2.12
CA ALA A 24 -35.27 -24.09 1.32
C ALA A 24 -35.51 -22.66 0.79
N GLY A 25 -35.29 -21.67 1.66
CA GLY A 25 -34.97 -20.34 1.17
C GLY A 25 -33.74 -20.47 0.27
N PRO A 26 -33.65 -19.73 -0.86
CA PRO A 26 -32.43 -19.75 -1.65
C PRO A 26 -31.29 -19.30 -0.74
N LEU A 27 -30.36 -20.22 -0.44
CA LEU A 27 -28.99 -19.87 -0.13
C LEU A 27 -28.49 -19.16 -1.39
N LEU A 28 -28.74 -17.85 -1.49
CA LEU A 28 -27.95 -16.99 -2.36
C LEU A 28 -26.53 -17.19 -1.86
N ALA A 29 -25.74 -18.00 -2.59
CA ALA A 29 -24.32 -18.10 -2.34
C ALA A 29 -23.80 -16.65 -2.33
N ASP A 30 -23.22 -16.23 -1.21
CA ASP A 30 -22.58 -14.92 -1.10
C ASP A 30 -21.71 -14.72 -2.34
N ASP A 31 -21.89 -13.61 -3.06
CA ASP A 31 -21.13 -13.32 -4.27
C ASP A 31 -19.63 -13.47 -3.95
N PRO A 32 -18.95 -14.50 -4.51
CA PRO A 32 -17.56 -14.79 -4.15
C PRO A 32 -16.63 -13.63 -4.51
N CYS A 33 -17.08 -12.72 -5.37
CA CYS A 33 -16.33 -11.55 -5.82
C CYS A 33 -16.50 -10.34 -4.89
N ALA A 34 -17.56 -10.33 -4.08
CA ALA A 34 -17.95 -9.21 -3.23
C ALA A 34 -17.38 -9.28 -1.80
N VAL A 35 -16.29 -10.02 -1.60
CA VAL A 35 -15.63 -10.06 -0.29
C VAL A 35 -15.21 -8.66 0.16
N GLN A 36 -15.36 -8.39 1.46
CA GLN A 36 -15.02 -7.08 2.01
C GLN A 36 -13.55 -6.76 1.76
N HIS A 37 -13.33 -5.72 0.94
CA HIS A 37 -12.01 -5.18 0.64
C HIS A 37 -12.14 -3.71 0.18
N PRO A 38 -11.53 -2.73 0.89
CA PRO A 38 -10.79 -2.88 2.14
C PRO A 38 -11.68 -3.29 3.33
N PHE A 39 -11.07 -3.77 4.41
CA PHE A 39 -11.76 -3.97 5.69
C PHE A 39 -12.20 -2.62 6.29
N MET A 40 -13.49 -2.53 6.60
CA MET A 40 -14.14 -1.36 7.19
C MET A 40 -15.14 -1.83 8.26
N PRO A 41 -14.85 -1.66 9.56
CA PRO A 41 -13.68 -0.99 10.14
C PRO A 41 -12.36 -1.76 9.92
N PRO A 42 -11.20 -1.11 10.10
CA PRO A 42 -9.91 -1.78 10.06
C PRO A 42 -9.83 -2.91 11.10
N LYS A 43 -9.24 -4.02 10.71
CA LYS A 43 -9.02 -5.21 11.53
C LYS A 43 -7.74 -5.07 12.38
N ALA A 44 -7.89 -5.10 13.70
CA ALA A 44 -6.80 -4.83 14.64
C ALA A 44 -5.75 -5.95 14.68
N GLU A 45 -6.11 -7.18 14.31
CA GLU A 45 -5.19 -8.32 14.21
C GLU A 45 -4.12 -8.13 13.12
N PHE A 46 -4.38 -7.26 12.14
CA PHE A 46 -3.49 -6.98 11.03
C PHE A 46 -2.72 -5.67 11.26
N VAL A 47 -1.53 -5.80 11.85
CA VAL A 47 -0.66 -4.67 12.17
C VAL A 47 0.31 -4.36 11.01
N GLY A 48 0.56 -3.09 10.77
CA GLY A 48 1.56 -2.62 9.81
C GLY A 48 1.03 -1.53 8.88
N GLN A 49 1.96 -0.82 8.23
CA GLN A 49 1.66 0.22 7.26
C GLN A 49 2.63 0.09 6.08
N CYS A 50 2.10 0.14 4.86
CA CYS A 50 2.90 0.12 3.64
C CYS A 50 3.79 1.38 3.61
N PRO A 51 5.13 1.25 3.59
CA PRO A 51 6.03 2.41 3.60
C PRO A 51 5.94 3.23 2.30
N ASN A 52 5.53 2.60 1.20
CA ASN A 52 5.43 3.24 -0.10
C ASN A 52 4.21 4.15 -0.25
N CYS A 53 3.04 3.76 0.26
CA CYS A 53 1.78 4.49 0.02
C CYS A 53 1.00 4.86 1.29
N GLY A 54 1.44 4.42 2.48
CA GLY A 54 0.80 4.71 3.76
C GLY A 54 -0.45 3.87 4.07
N MET A 55 -0.86 2.95 3.20
CA MET A 55 -2.00 2.05 3.43
C MET A 55 -1.75 1.09 4.61
N MET A 56 -2.70 1.00 5.54
CA MET A 56 -2.61 0.17 6.75
C MET A 56 -2.99 -1.29 6.48
N ARG A 57 -2.23 -2.25 7.01
CA ARG A 57 -2.51 -3.69 6.86
C ARG A 57 -3.91 -4.04 7.37
N GLY A 58 -4.35 -3.42 8.47
CA GLY A 58 -5.71 -3.54 9.02
C GLY A 58 -6.84 -3.34 8.02
N MET A 59 -6.62 -2.55 6.97
CA MET A 59 -7.60 -2.33 5.90
C MET A 59 -7.33 -3.18 4.65
N TRP A 60 -6.06 -3.52 4.38
CA TRP A 60 -5.62 -4.04 3.08
C TRP A 60 -4.97 -5.43 3.16
N ALA A 61 -5.24 -6.20 4.22
CA ALA A 61 -4.54 -7.46 4.48
C ALA A 61 -4.73 -8.52 3.37
N ARG A 62 -5.85 -8.54 2.63
CA ARG A 62 -6.12 -9.52 1.56
C ARG A 62 -5.15 -9.45 0.37
N THR A 63 -4.47 -8.33 0.19
CA THR A 63 -3.48 -8.14 -0.89
C THR A 63 -2.09 -7.85 -0.35
N TRP A 64 -1.89 -8.01 0.96
CA TRP A 64 -0.63 -7.69 1.60
C TRP A 64 0.48 -8.61 1.10
N MET A 65 1.67 -8.05 0.95
CA MET A 65 2.87 -8.79 0.58
C MET A 65 4.01 -8.41 1.49
N GLU A 66 4.91 -9.36 1.74
CA GLU A 66 6.14 -9.13 2.51
C GLU A 66 7.33 -9.53 1.63
N PHE A 67 8.43 -8.79 1.72
CA PHE A 67 9.63 -9.06 0.94
C PHE A 67 10.87 -8.51 1.63
N GLU A 68 12.04 -8.92 1.13
CA GLU A 68 13.33 -8.44 1.56
C GLU A 68 14.08 -7.76 0.40
N ASN A 69 14.84 -6.73 0.72
CA ASN A 69 15.72 -6.04 -0.20
C ASN A 69 17.01 -5.60 0.53
N SER A 70 17.88 -4.82 -0.12
CA SER A 70 19.10 -4.29 0.50
C SER A 70 18.85 -3.44 1.75
N SER A 71 17.70 -2.77 1.82
CA SER A 71 17.28 -1.93 2.96
C SER A 71 16.60 -2.71 4.09
N GLY A 72 16.45 -4.04 3.97
CA GLY A 72 15.85 -4.89 5.00
C GLY A 72 14.52 -5.51 4.60
N LYS A 73 13.69 -5.83 5.59
CA LYS A 73 12.37 -6.47 5.41
C LYS A 73 11.25 -5.44 5.35
N HIS A 74 10.31 -5.62 4.43
CA HIS A 74 9.21 -4.68 4.19
C HIS A 74 7.89 -5.41 4.04
N GLY A 75 6.81 -4.75 4.46
CA GLY A 75 5.43 -5.15 4.16
C GLY A 75 4.72 -4.09 3.35
N VAL A 76 4.08 -4.48 2.25
CA VAL A 76 3.41 -3.57 1.30
C VAL A 76 1.98 -4.01 1.04
N CYS A 77 1.11 -3.04 0.71
CA CYS A 77 -0.33 -3.28 0.60
C CYS A 77 -0.73 -4.11 -0.63
N SER A 78 0.12 -4.21 -1.64
CA SER A 78 -0.19 -4.90 -2.90
C SER A 78 1.05 -5.16 -3.75
N ILE A 79 0.88 -6.03 -4.77
CA ILE A 79 1.92 -6.29 -5.77
C ILE A 79 2.30 -5.05 -6.59
N HIS A 80 1.41 -4.07 -6.73
CA HIS A 80 1.75 -2.75 -7.27
C HIS A 80 2.85 -2.09 -6.43
N CYS A 81 2.69 -2.01 -5.09
CA CYS A 81 3.70 -1.41 -4.23
C CYS A 81 4.99 -2.24 -4.16
N LEU A 82 4.90 -3.57 -4.26
CA LEU A 82 6.08 -4.43 -4.40
C LEU A 82 6.87 -4.08 -5.67
N ALA A 83 6.18 -3.99 -6.82
CA ALA A 83 6.77 -3.63 -8.10
C ALA A 83 7.38 -2.23 -8.06
N HIS A 84 6.67 -1.27 -7.47
CA HIS A 84 7.12 0.10 -7.33
C HIS A 84 8.41 0.17 -6.50
N MET A 85 8.44 -0.46 -5.32
CA MET A 85 9.64 -0.48 -4.47
C MET A 85 10.83 -1.17 -5.16
N ALA A 86 10.60 -2.24 -5.91
CA ALA A 86 11.65 -2.91 -6.69
C ALA A 86 12.27 -1.98 -7.76
N ILE A 87 11.44 -1.19 -8.47
CA ILE A 87 11.94 -0.21 -9.45
C ILE A 87 12.71 0.91 -8.75
N LYS A 88 12.18 1.45 -7.65
CA LYS A 88 12.82 2.51 -6.87
C LYS A 88 14.21 2.10 -6.37
N ALA A 89 14.32 0.87 -5.86
CA ALA A 89 15.59 0.34 -5.37
C ALA A 89 16.55 -0.11 -6.48
N GLY A 90 16.05 -0.39 -7.69
CA GLY A 90 16.86 -0.92 -8.77
C GLY A 90 17.26 -2.39 -8.58
N GLU A 91 16.56 -3.11 -7.70
CA GLU A 91 16.86 -4.52 -7.37
C GLU A 91 15.59 -5.38 -7.40
N LYS A 92 15.77 -6.70 -7.51
CA LYS A 92 14.66 -7.65 -7.43
C LYS A 92 14.32 -7.93 -5.96
N PRO A 93 13.03 -7.99 -5.59
CA PRO A 93 12.64 -8.36 -4.24
C PRO A 93 12.98 -9.83 -3.97
N ARG A 94 13.43 -10.13 -2.75
CA ARG A 94 13.77 -11.48 -2.28
C ARG A 94 12.73 -11.96 -1.26
N SER A 95 12.66 -13.27 -1.06
CA SER A 95 11.80 -13.90 -0.03
C SER A 95 10.35 -13.39 -0.05
N VAL A 96 9.78 -13.24 -1.25
CA VAL A 96 8.45 -12.62 -1.42
C VAL A 96 7.37 -13.55 -0.89
N GLN A 97 6.62 -13.08 0.09
CA GLN A 97 5.41 -13.72 0.61
C GLN A 97 4.18 -12.91 0.17
N THR A 98 3.05 -13.58 -0.05
CA THR A 98 1.76 -12.96 -0.37
C THR A 98 0.66 -13.49 0.54
N ALA A 99 -0.22 -12.60 0.98
CA ALA A 99 -1.46 -12.98 1.65
C ALA A 99 -2.39 -13.67 0.65
N LEU A 100 -3.17 -14.63 1.12
CA LEU A 100 -4.23 -15.25 0.34
C LEU A 100 -5.48 -14.38 0.39
N TYR A 101 -6.09 -14.11 -0.76
CA TYR A 101 -7.19 -13.15 -0.86
C TYR A 101 -8.40 -13.55 0.01
N MET A 102 -8.69 -14.85 0.10
CA MET A 102 -9.78 -15.41 0.91
C MET A 102 -9.40 -15.68 2.36
N ALA A 103 -8.10 -15.83 2.66
CA ALA A 103 -7.56 -16.17 3.97
C ALA A 103 -6.40 -15.20 4.32
N PRO A 104 -6.69 -13.91 4.59
CA PRO A 104 -5.69 -12.85 4.75
C PRO A 104 -4.72 -13.05 5.94
N GLU A 105 -5.04 -13.96 6.86
CA GLU A 105 -4.16 -14.42 7.94
C GLU A 105 -3.05 -15.37 7.47
N LYS A 106 -3.19 -15.96 6.28
CA LYS A 106 -2.22 -16.89 5.71
C LYS A 106 -1.34 -16.19 4.68
N MET A 107 -0.03 -16.25 4.92
CA MET A 107 1.00 -15.80 3.98
C MET A 107 1.69 -17.04 3.38
N VAL A 108 1.86 -17.07 2.06
CA VAL A 108 2.57 -18.14 1.35
C VAL A 108 3.69 -17.55 0.48
N PRO A 109 4.73 -18.34 0.14
CA PRO A 109 5.71 -17.93 -0.87
C PRO A 109 5.02 -17.57 -2.18
N ALA A 110 5.27 -16.37 -2.68
CA ALA A 110 4.55 -15.84 -3.84
C ALA A 110 4.76 -16.72 -5.08
N ASN A 111 5.95 -17.31 -5.25
CA ASN A 111 6.25 -18.24 -6.34
C ASN A 111 5.49 -19.57 -6.30
N THR A 112 4.86 -19.91 -5.17
CA THR A 112 3.96 -21.08 -5.04
C THR A 112 2.48 -20.72 -5.15
N ALA A 113 2.15 -19.44 -5.06
CA ALA A 113 0.79 -18.94 -5.19
C ALA A 113 0.39 -18.76 -6.66
N TRP A 114 -0.91 -18.75 -6.90
CA TRP A 114 -1.50 -18.46 -8.20
C TRP A 114 -2.34 -17.19 -8.11
N PHE A 115 -2.27 -16.36 -9.15
CA PHE A 115 -2.92 -15.05 -9.15
C PHE A 115 -4.07 -15.03 -10.15
N VAL A 116 -5.19 -14.43 -9.78
CA VAL A 116 -6.24 -14.07 -10.72
C VAL A 116 -6.10 -12.59 -11.05
N VAL A 117 -5.85 -12.31 -12.33
CA VAL A 117 -5.61 -10.98 -12.87
C VAL A 117 -6.86 -10.46 -13.58
N GLY A 118 -7.31 -9.26 -13.22
CA GLY A 118 -8.45 -8.60 -13.87
C GLY A 118 -9.81 -9.21 -13.54
N SER A 119 -9.94 -9.82 -12.36
CA SER A 119 -11.24 -10.27 -11.85
C SER A 119 -12.13 -9.10 -11.41
N LYS A 120 -13.43 -9.35 -11.27
CA LYS A 120 -14.44 -8.44 -10.68
C LYS A 120 -14.15 -8.08 -9.22
N ALA A 121 -13.43 -8.93 -8.49
CA ALA A 121 -13.09 -8.65 -7.11
C ALA A 121 -12.11 -7.48 -6.99
N LYS A 122 -12.27 -6.69 -5.92
CA LYS A 122 -11.51 -5.46 -5.73
C LYS A 122 -10.03 -5.76 -5.49
N GLY A 123 -9.18 -5.18 -6.34
CA GLY A 123 -7.73 -5.11 -6.11
C GLY A 123 -7.34 -3.94 -5.21
N THR A 124 -6.03 -3.78 -4.99
CA THR A 124 -5.46 -2.67 -4.22
C THR A 124 -4.47 -1.91 -5.08
N MET A 125 -4.67 -0.60 -5.21
CA MET A 125 -3.76 0.30 -5.93
C MET A 125 -3.56 -0.13 -7.40
N THR A 126 -4.61 -0.59 -8.07
CA THR A 126 -4.48 -1.13 -9.42
C THR A 126 -5.74 -0.95 -10.25
N MET A 127 -5.58 -0.84 -11.57
CA MET A 127 -6.69 -0.86 -12.53
C MET A 127 -7.21 -2.28 -12.75
N ASN A 128 -6.29 -3.26 -12.75
CA ASN A 128 -6.58 -4.68 -12.95
C ASN A 128 -6.25 -5.42 -11.67
N SER A 129 -7.25 -6.02 -11.00
CA SER A 129 -7.03 -6.78 -9.76
C SER A 129 -5.95 -7.85 -9.96
N LYS A 130 -5.13 -8.10 -8.93
CA LYS A 130 -4.03 -9.09 -8.94
C LYS A 130 -4.04 -9.79 -7.60
N ILE A 131 -4.92 -10.78 -7.45
CA ILE A 131 -5.26 -11.37 -6.15
C ILE A 131 -4.77 -12.82 -6.05
N ALA A 132 -4.23 -13.21 -4.90
CA ALA A 132 -3.50 -14.46 -4.73
C ALA A 132 -4.35 -15.58 -4.11
N PHE A 133 -4.11 -16.80 -4.59
CA PHE A 133 -4.72 -18.05 -4.16
C PHE A 133 -3.63 -19.10 -3.90
N PRO A 134 -3.88 -20.06 -2.99
CA PRO A 134 -2.87 -21.02 -2.58
C PRO A 134 -2.61 -22.11 -3.63
N SER A 135 -3.53 -22.31 -4.57
CA SER A 135 -3.44 -23.33 -5.61
C SER A 135 -3.99 -22.84 -6.95
N LYS A 136 -3.59 -23.49 -8.03
CA LYS A 136 -4.09 -23.20 -9.38
C LYS A 136 -5.59 -23.49 -9.46
N ASP A 137 -6.02 -24.61 -8.90
CA ASP A 137 -7.41 -25.06 -8.95
C ASP A 137 -8.35 -24.07 -8.26
N GLU A 138 -7.94 -23.51 -7.11
CA GLU A 138 -8.69 -22.46 -6.41
C GLU A 138 -8.72 -21.15 -7.20
N ALA A 139 -7.60 -20.76 -7.82
CA ALA A 139 -7.56 -19.58 -8.69
C ALA A 139 -8.48 -19.74 -9.91
N GLU A 140 -8.49 -20.92 -10.54
CA GLU A 140 -9.36 -21.23 -11.68
C GLU A 140 -10.83 -21.30 -11.27
N ALA A 141 -11.12 -21.88 -10.10
CA ALA A 141 -12.47 -21.88 -9.53
C ALA A 141 -12.97 -20.45 -9.29
N PHE A 142 -12.13 -19.61 -8.70
CA PHE A 142 -12.44 -18.21 -8.49
C PHE A 142 -12.66 -17.46 -9.81
N ALA A 143 -11.78 -17.65 -10.80
CA ALA A 143 -11.88 -16.99 -12.09
C ALA A 143 -13.14 -17.41 -12.88
N ARG A 144 -13.66 -18.63 -12.70
CA ARG A 144 -14.94 -19.05 -13.28
C ARG A 144 -16.12 -18.23 -12.76
N SER A 145 -16.10 -17.86 -11.48
CA SER A 145 -17.17 -17.07 -10.85
C SER A 145 -16.97 -15.56 -10.99
N CYS A 146 -15.71 -15.11 -10.92
CA CYS A 146 -15.35 -13.69 -10.82
C CYS A 146 -14.62 -13.13 -12.02
N GLU A 147 -14.52 -13.90 -13.10
CA GLU A 147 -13.74 -13.56 -14.30
C GLU A 147 -12.24 -13.35 -13.98
N GLY A 148 -11.48 -12.95 -14.99
CA GLY A 148 -10.05 -12.74 -14.90
C GLY A 148 -9.22 -13.93 -15.38
N LYS A 149 -7.91 -13.69 -15.46
CA LYS A 149 -6.93 -14.64 -15.99
C LYS A 149 -6.06 -15.18 -14.87
N VAL A 150 -5.98 -16.51 -14.76
CA VAL A 150 -5.04 -17.18 -13.85
C VAL A 150 -3.61 -17.03 -14.37
N SER A 151 -2.68 -16.64 -13.50
CA SER A 151 -1.31 -16.31 -13.86
C SER A 151 -0.32 -16.66 -12.73
N SER A 152 0.95 -16.87 -13.09
CA SER A 152 2.05 -17.09 -12.15
C SER A 152 2.42 -15.79 -11.42
N PHE A 153 3.20 -15.89 -10.34
CA PHE A 153 3.76 -14.72 -9.70
C PHE A 153 4.68 -13.92 -10.63
N GLN A 154 5.53 -14.61 -11.40
CA GLN A 154 6.51 -13.98 -12.29
C GLN A 154 5.81 -13.10 -13.33
N ASP A 155 4.79 -13.65 -13.99
CA ASP A 155 4.02 -12.93 -15.00
C ASP A 155 3.19 -11.81 -14.38
N THR A 156 2.57 -12.06 -13.22
CA THR A 156 1.76 -11.05 -12.53
C THR A 156 2.62 -9.89 -12.02
N PHE A 157 3.84 -10.16 -11.55
CA PHE A 157 4.81 -9.15 -11.14
C PHE A 157 5.34 -8.36 -12.34
N ALA A 158 5.63 -9.02 -13.46
CA ALA A 158 6.02 -8.35 -14.70
C ALA A 158 4.91 -7.42 -15.21
N LEU A 159 3.66 -7.88 -15.18
CA LEU A 159 2.49 -7.07 -15.50
C LEU A 159 2.34 -5.88 -14.54
N ALA A 160 2.46 -6.11 -13.23
CA ALA A 160 2.41 -5.02 -12.25
C ALA A 160 3.47 -3.95 -12.53
N ARG A 161 4.70 -4.34 -12.89
CA ARG A 161 5.75 -3.40 -13.29
C ARG A 161 5.40 -2.61 -14.55
N ALA A 162 4.78 -3.25 -15.54
CA ALA A 162 4.36 -2.61 -16.78
C ALA A 162 3.19 -1.63 -16.57
N ASP A 163 2.29 -1.92 -15.63
CA ASP A 163 1.13 -1.08 -15.31
C ASP A 163 1.51 0.19 -14.51
N LEU A 164 2.65 0.19 -13.81
CA LEU A 164 3.05 1.25 -12.89
C LEU A 164 2.95 2.68 -13.43
N PRO A 165 3.42 3.02 -14.65
CA PRO A 165 3.35 4.41 -15.11
C PRO A 165 1.91 4.94 -15.16
N LYS A 166 0.97 4.12 -15.66
CA LYS A 166 -0.45 4.50 -15.76
C LYS A 166 -1.11 4.54 -14.39
N GLU A 167 -0.84 3.53 -13.55
CA GLU A 167 -1.41 3.46 -12.21
C GLU A 167 -0.90 4.60 -11.32
N ASN A 168 0.41 4.91 -11.38
CA ASN A 168 1.01 5.99 -10.60
C ASN A 168 0.43 7.36 -11.00
N ALA A 169 0.19 7.61 -12.30
CA ALA A 169 -0.46 8.84 -12.74
C ALA A 169 -1.87 8.99 -12.14
N MET A 170 -2.71 7.93 -12.27
CA MET A 170 -4.05 7.92 -11.69
C MET A 170 -4.03 8.04 -10.15
N ILE A 171 -3.09 7.38 -9.49
CA ILE A 171 -2.90 7.46 -8.03
C ILE A 171 -2.50 8.86 -7.61
N ALA A 172 -1.62 9.54 -8.36
CA ALA A 172 -1.19 10.90 -8.07
C ALA A 172 -2.38 11.87 -8.12
N GLU A 173 -3.18 11.81 -9.19
CA GLU A 173 -4.43 12.59 -9.32
C GLU A 173 -5.39 12.31 -8.15
N LYS A 174 -5.58 11.02 -7.82
CA LYS A 174 -6.45 10.62 -6.72
C LYS A 174 -5.95 11.12 -5.36
N ARG A 175 -4.64 11.14 -5.12
CA ARG A 175 -4.07 11.65 -3.85
C ARG A 175 -4.34 13.14 -3.68
N VAL A 176 -4.32 13.92 -4.76
CA VAL A 176 -4.71 15.34 -4.73
C VAL A 176 -6.21 15.47 -4.47
N LYS A 177 -7.03 14.75 -5.24
CA LYS A 177 -8.50 14.76 -5.10
C LYS A 177 -8.97 14.35 -3.71
N ASP A 178 -8.35 13.33 -3.12
CA ASP A 178 -8.68 12.80 -1.80
C ASP A 178 -8.04 13.62 -0.65
N GLY A 179 -7.33 14.72 -0.95
CA GLY A 179 -6.68 15.58 0.06
C GLY A 179 -5.50 14.93 0.79
N LYS A 180 -4.94 13.84 0.25
CA LYS A 180 -3.71 13.22 0.78
C LYS A 180 -2.47 14.04 0.43
N ILE A 181 -2.54 14.75 -0.69
CA ILE A 181 -1.59 15.78 -1.11
C ILE A 181 -2.42 17.05 -1.31
N ILE A 182 -1.99 18.13 -0.71
CA ILE A 182 -2.58 19.46 -0.84
C ILE A 182 -1.47 20.34 -1.41
N GLU A 183 -1.68 20.84 -2.61
CA GLU A 183 -0.71 21.75 -3.22
C GLU A 183 -0.71 23.10 -2.49
N PRO A 184 0.44 23.60 -2.02
CA PRO A 184 0.49 24.91 -1.37
C PRO A 184 0.17 26.02 -2.38
N ILE A 185 -0.57 27.02 -1.92
CA ILE A 185 -0.98 28.20 -2.69
C ILE A 185 0.01 29.33 -2.43
N ASP A 186 0.54 29.93 -3.50
CA ASP A 186 1.47 31.06 -3.38
C ASP A 186 0.83 32.26 -2.68
N ASN A 187 1.60 32.98 -1.87
CA ASN A 187 1.16 34.09 -1.02
C ASN A 187 0.06 33.75 0.01
N LYS A 188 -0.22 32.47 0.26
CA LYS A 188 -1.22 32.02 1.23
C LYS A 188 -0.66 30.98 2.19
N ASP A 189 -0.05 29.93 1.65
CA ASP A 189 0.49 28.85 2.46
C ASP A 189 1.98 29.09 2.72
N GLU A 190 2.35 29.19 3.99
CA GLU A 190 3.71 29.45 4.45
C GLU A 190 4.40 28.17 4.91
N CYS A 191 5.72 28.11 4.74
CA CYS A 191 6.56 27.08 5.34
C CYS A 191 6.43 27.13 6.87
N ALA A 192 6.15 25.99 7.50
CA ALA A 192 6.00 25.90 8.95
C ALA A 192 7.27 26.26 9.75
N VAL A 193 8.42 26.33 9.08
CA VAL A 193 9.73 26.63 9.71
C VAL A 193 10.19 28.05 9.40
N CYS A 194 10.33 28.42 8.13
CA CYS A 194 10.94 29.69 7.72
C CYS A 194 9.96 30.72 7.14
N ARG A 195 8.66 30.40 7.10
CA ARG A 195 7.58 31.24 6.54
C ARG A 195 7.67 31.60 5.04
N MET A 196 8.67 31.10 4.31
CA MET A 196 8.71 31.22 2.85
C MET A 196 7.56 30.47 2.18
N TYR A 197 7.10 30.92 1.01
CA TYR A 197 5.98 30.28 0.28
C TYR A 197 6.42 29.01 -0.46
N PRO A 198 6.01 27.79 -0.03
CA PRO A 198 6.46 26.54 -0.63
C PRO A 198 6.04 26.36 -2.09
N ALA A 199 4.96 27.02 -2.51
CA ALA A 199 4.47 27.02 -3.90
C ALA A 199 5.55 27.46 -4.91
N ARG A 200 6.52 28.30 -4.49
CA ARG A 200 7.62 28.81 -5.33
C ARG A 200 8.75 27.82 -5.52
N TYR A 201 8.75 26.69 -4.80
CA TYR A 201 9.84 25.73 -4.75
C TYR A 201 9.37 24.35 -5.20
N SER A 202 8.86 24.24 -6.43
CA SER A 202 8.22 23.02 -6.94
C SER A 202 9.08 21.76 -6.78
N LYS A 203 10.41 21.86 -6.91
CA LYS A 203 11.37 20.75 -6.77
C LYS A 203 11.83 20.43 -5.34
N HIS A 204 11.49 21.26 -4.35
CA HIS A 204 11.98 21.12 -2.98
C HIS A 204 10.84 21.10 -1.94
N LYS A 205 9.65 21.55 -2.32
CA LYS A 205 8.50 21.61 -1.43
C LYS A 205 8.20 20.24 -0.83
N CYS A 206 7.81 20.25 0.43
CA CYS A 206 7.44 19.06 1.18
C CYS A 206 6.10 19.29 1.87
N GLN A 207 5.46 18.18 2.25
CA GLN A 207 4.22 18.19 3.02
C GLN A 207 4.29 17.13 4.12
N LEU A 208 3.80 17.48 5.31
CA LEU A 208 3.54 16.54 6.39
C LEU A 208 2.07 16.65 6.79
N ILE A 209 1.38 15.52 6.85
CA ILE A 209 0.06 15.40 7.48
C ILE A 209 0.26 14.67 8.80
N ASP A 210 -0.19 15.28 9.90
CA ASP A 210 -0.11 14.67 11.22
C ASP A 210 -1.30 13.75 11.52
N LYS A 211 -1.28 13.11 12.70
CA LYS A 211 -2.37 12.22 13.13
C LYS A 211 -3.72 12.93 13.33
N ASP A 212 -3.70 14.25 13.56
CA ASP A 212 -4.89 15.09 13.70
C ASP A 212 -5.37 15.63 12.34
N LYS A 213 -4.76 15.17 11.24
CA LYS A 213 -5.01 15.57 9.85
C LYS A 213 -4.65 17.03 9.55
N LYS A 214 -3.83 17.67 10.39
CA LYS A 214 -3.27 18.98 10.10
C LYS A 214 -2.19 18.84 9.04
N VAL A 215 -2.21 19.77 8.08
CA VAL A 215 -1.23 19.83 6.99
C VAL A 215 -0.18 20.89 7.32
N HIS A 216 1.08 20.50 7.19
CA HIS A 216 2.24 21.36 7.30
C HIS A 216 2.98 21.36 5.97
N HIS A 217 3.20 22.54 5.40
CA HIS A 217 4.01 22.70 4.20
C HIS A 217 5.43 23.16 4.56
N PHE A 218 6.38 22.76 3.73
CA PHE A 218 7.78 23.19 3.86
C PHE A 218 8.32 23.61 2.49
N CYS A 219 9.10 24.68 2.45
CA CYS A 219 9.73 25.14 1.21
C CYS A 219 10.88 24.21 0.75
N SER A 220 11.47 23.44 1.67
CA SER A 220 12.60 22.57 1.40
C SER A 220 12.69 21.35 2.32
N THR A 221 13.54 20.38 1.96
CA THR A 221 13.79 19.20 2.78
C THR A 221 14.57 19.54 4.05
N GLN A 222 15.46 20.53 4.02
CA GLN A 222 16.13 21.05 5.22
C GLN A 222 15.09 21.54 6.24
N CYS A 223 14.08 22.32 5.81
CA CYS A 223 12.99 22.73 6.70
C CYS A 223 12.18 21.53 7.21
N LEU A 224 11.87 20.56 6.34
CA LEU A 224 11.17 19.34 6.76
C LEU A 224 11.96 18.58 7.84
N PHE A 225 13.26 18.32 7.64
CA PHE A 225 14.08 17.56 8.59
C PHE A 225 14.37 18.34 9.87
N ARG A 226 14.47 19.68 9.82
CA ARG A 226 14.52 20.51 11.02
C ARG A 226 13.23 20.37 11.84
N PHE A 227 12.07 20.43 11.17
CA PHE A 227 10.78 20.22 11.81
C PHE A 227 10.66 18.81 12.41
N LEU A 228 11.05 17.76 11.68
CA LEU A 228 11.01 16.39 12.18
C LEU A 228 11.92 16.16 13.39
N GLY A 229 13.04 16.88 13.49
CA GLY A 229 13.95 16.80 14.63
C GLY A 229 13.39 17.45 15.91
N ASN A 230 12.67 18.56 15.78
CA ASN A 230 12.07 19.26 16.92
C ASN A 230 10.77 20.01 16.56
N PRO A 231 9.63 19.31 16.38
CA PRO A 231 8.39 19.97 15.94
C PRO A 231 7.91 21.07 16.90
N ARG A 232 8.16 20.91 18.21
CA ARG A 232 7.69 21.82 19.27
C ARG A 232 8.29 23.22 19.18
N GLU A 233 9.40 23.38 18.48
CA GLU A 233 10.01 24.68 18.21
C GLU A 233 9.19 25.52 17.23
N PHE A 234 8.42 24.86 16.36
CA PHE A 234 7.70 25.50 15.26
C PHE A 234 6.19 25.49 15.46
N VAL A 235 5.66 24.52 16.21
CA VAL A 235 4.22 24.39 16.47
C VAL A 235 3.95 23.99 17.92
N ASN A 236 2.87 24.53 18.49
CA ASN A 236 2.53 24.37 19.91
C ASN A 236 1.93 22.99 20.29
N ASN A 237 2.06 21.97 19.43
CA ASN A 237 1.44 20.65 19.62
C ASN A 237 2.48 19.52 19.51
N ASP A 238 2.15 18.36 20.11
CA ASP A 238 2.90 17.11 19.94
C ASP A 238 2.64 16.51 18.55
N THR A 239 3.23 17.11 17.51
CA THR A 239 2.99 16.70 16.11
C THR A 239 3.57 15.31 15.85
N LYS A 240 2.69 14.34 15.61
CA LYS A 240 3.04 12.97 15.21
C LYS A 240 2.80 12.82 13.70
N PRO A 241 3.86 12.66 12.88
CA PRO A 241 3.70 12.52 11.44
C PRO A 241 2.89 11.26 11.10
N ALA A 242 1.84 11.41 10.29
CA ALA A 242 1.06 10.30 9.75
C ALA A 242 1.48 9.99 8.30
N MET A 243 1.62 11.02 7.47
CA MET A 243 2.12 10.93 6.09
C MET A 243 3.11 12.06 5.83
N ILE A 244 4.17 11.75 5.09
CA ILE A 244 5.20 12.71 4.71
C ILE A 244 5.45 12.55 3.22
N TRP A 245 5.31 13.65 2.48
CA TRP A 245 5.53 13.75 1.05
C TRP A 245 6.68 14.72 0.79
N VAL A 246 7.55 14.34 -0.14
CA VAL A 246 8.59 15.19 -0.71
C VAL A 246 8.43 15.21 -2.22
N THR A 247 8.99 16.21 -2.87
CA THR A 247 9.04 16.24 -4.32
C THR A 247 10.28 15.55 -4.85
N ASP A 248 10.11 14.66 -5.82
CA ASP A 248 11.18 14.11 -6.63
C ASP A 248 11.90 15.22 -7.41
N TYR A 249 13.19 15.38 -7.18
CA TYR A 249 14.00 16.47 -7.74
C TYR A 249 14.08 16.42 -9.27
N GLN A 250 14.02 15.22 -9.85
CA GLN A 250 14.12 15.01 -11.29
C GLN A 250 12.81 15.35 -12.01
N SER A 251 11.69 14.79 -11.57
CA SER A 251 10.39 14.92 -12.24
C SER A 251 9.49 16.03 -11.71
N GLY A 252 9.71 16.49 -10.47
CA GLY A 252 8.78 17.39 -9.78
C GLY A 252 7.54 16.69 -9.20
N SER A 253 7.48 15.36 -9.23
CA SER A 253 6.34 14.58 -8.72
C SER A 253 6.39 14.39 -7.21
N TRP A 254 5.23 14.35 -6.55
CA TRP A 254 5.15 13.99 -5.13
C TRP A 254 5.42 12.51 -4.90
N ILE A 255 6.33 12.21 -3.98
CA ILE A 255 6.74 10.85 -3.60
C ILE A 255 6.70 10.68 -2.08
N SER A 256 6.57 9.43 -1.62
CA SER A 256 6.63 9.12 -0.18
C SER A 256 8.04 9.40 0.34
N ALA A 257 8.15 10.25 1.35
CA ALA A 257 9.44 10.59 1.96
C ALA A 257 10.16 9.36 2.52
N LYS A 258 9.39 8.44 3.13
CA LYS A 258 9.94 7.24 3.80
C LYS A 258 10.62 6.26 2.85
N THR A 259 10.32 6.31 1.56
CA THR A 259 10.91 5.43 0.54
C THR A 259 11.69 6.20 -0.53
N ALA A 260 11.92 7.49 -0.33
CA ALA A 260 12.77 8.29 -1.20
C ALA A 260 14.26 8.07 -0.87
N TYR A 261 15.11 8.35 -1.86
CA TYR A 261 16.56 8.41 -1.73
C TYR A 261 16.98 9.88 -1.64
N TYR A 262 17.87 10.20 -0.72
CA TYR A 262 18.25 11.58 -0.42
C TYR A 262 19.72 11.80 -0.74
N LEU A 263 20.00 12.68 -1.70
CA LEU A 263 21.35 13.14 -1.95
C LEU A 263 21.68 14.30 -1.00
N VAL A 264 22.67 14.09 -0.13
CA VAL A 264 23.12 15.04 0.88
C VAL A 264 24.59 15.39 0.66
N GLY A 265 24.98 16.65 0.85
CA GLY A 265 26.37 17.10 0.63
C GLY A 265 26.74 17.31 -0.85
N SER A 266 25.76 17.41 -1.73
CA SER A 266 26.03 17.79 -3.14
C SER A 266 26.32 19.29 -3.28
N ARG A 267 26.97 19.66 -4.38
CA ARG A 267 27.17 21.07 -4.78
C ARG A 267 25.87 21.80 -5.15
N ILE A 268 24.77 21.09 -5.38
CA ILE A 268 23.49 21.69 -5.73
C ILE A 268 22.93 22.44 -4.51
N GLN A 269 22.56 23.70 -4.73
CA GLN A 269 21.90 24.54 -3.73
C GLN A 269 20.38 24.48 -3.91
N GLY A 270 19.65 24.42 -2.81
CA GLY A 270 18.21 24.62 -2.77
C GLY A 270 17.81 25.88 -2.01
N PRO A 271 16.52 26.00 -1.63
CA PRO A 271 15.96 27.23 -1.06
C PRO A 271 16.63 27.67 0.25
N MET A 272 17.18 26.72 1.02
CA MET A 272 17.86 26.98 2.30
C MET A 272 19.36 26.67 2.24
N GLY A 273 19.97 26.65 1.05
CA GLY A 273 21.39 26.31 0.87
C GLY A 273 21.58 24.81 0.62
N HIS A 274 22.40 24.14 1.43
CA HIS A 274 22.54 22.69 1.35
C HIS A 274 21.24 21.98 1.73
N GLU A 275 20.83 21.01 0.91
CA GLU A 275 19.58 20.29 1.04
C GLU A 275 19.80 18.77 0.96
N ALA A 276 18.81 18.02 1.44
CA ALA A 276 18.66 16.61 1.11
C ALA A 276 17.78 16.48 -0.14
N LEU A 277 18.37 16.46 -1.33
CA LEU A 277 17.59 16.36 -2.58
C LEU A 277 16.93 14.99 -2.67
N ALA A 278 15.60 14.95 -2.76
CA ALA A 278 14.85 13.71 -2.79
C ALA A 278 14.74 13.16 -4.22
N PHE A 279 14.93 11.86 -4.37
CA PHE A 279 14.77 11.12 -5.63
C PHE A 279 13.86 9.91 -5.40
N ASP A 280 13.01 9.64 -6.38
CA ASP A 280 12.18 8.44 -6.35
C ASP A 280 13.02 7.17 -6.56
N LYS A 281 14.04 7.23 -7.44
CA LYS A 281 14.89 6.08 -7.78
C LYS A 281 16.32 6.25 -7.26
N ASN A 282 16.86 5.18 -6.70
CA ASN A 282 18.23 5.12 -6.22
C ASN A 282 19.24 5.41 -7.34
N ALA A 283 19.03 4.85 -8.53
CA ALA A 283 19.92 5.05 -9.67
C ALA A 283 20.02 6.53 -10.09
N GLU A 284 18.93 7.30 -9.98
CA GLU A 284 18.89 8.72 -10.31
C GLU A 284 19.63 9.55 -9.25
N ALA A 285 19.46 9.21 -7.96
CA ALA A 285 20.23 9.80 -6.88
C ALA A 285 21.74 9.55 -7.03
N LEU A 286 22.14 8.29 -7.29
CA LEU A 286 23.54 7.90 -7.46
C LEU A 286 24.19 8.56 -8.68
N SER A 287 23.47 8.63 -9.81
CA SER A 287 23.94 9.32 -11.01
C SER A 287 24.18 10.81 -10.73
N THR A 288 23.28 11.45 -9.98
CA THR A 288 23.42 12.86 -9.59
C THR A 288 24.59 13.04 -8.62
N ALA A 289 24.76 12.14 -7.65
CA ALA A 289 25.88 12.15 -6.70
C ALA A 289 27.23 12.06 -7.42
N HIS A 290 27.35 11.18 -8.42
CA HIS A 290 28.56 11.07 -9.24
C HIS A 290 28.93 12.38 -9.95
N GLN A 291 27.92 13.17 -10.36
CA GLN A 291 28.14 14.44 -11.05
C GLN A 291 28.35 15.62 -10.10
N GLN A 292 27.74 15.60 -8.92
CA GLN A 292 27.60 16.76 -8.04
C GLN A 292 28.30 16.60 -6.68
N GLY A 293 28.84 15.42 -6.39
CA GLY A 293 29.31 15.04 -5.06
C GLY A 293 28.16 14.72 -4.11
N GLY A 294 28.51 14.33 -2.89
CA GLY A 294 27.58 13.97 -1.82
C GLY A 294 27.30 12.47 -1.68
N ASP A 295 26.59 12.13 -0.62
CA ASP A 295 26.18 10.77 -0.27
C ASP A 295 24.69 10.56 -0.55
N VAL A 296 24.34 9.36 -1.00
CA VAL A 296 22.93 8.94 -1.11
C VAL A 296 22.52 8.20 0.15
N LEU A 297 21.50 8.71 0.83
CA LEU A 297 20.98 8.22 2.11
C LEU A 297 19.52 7.78 1.97
N VAL A 298 19.07 6.90 2.86
CA VAL A 298 17.64 6.62 3.05
C VAL A 298 17.05 7.53 4.13
N PHE A 299 15.72 7.65 4.17
CA PHE A 299 15.00 8.55 5.08
C PHE A 299 15.46 8.49 6.55
N SER A 300 15.73 7.29 7.08
CA SER A 300 16.15 7.09 8.48
C SER A 300 17.57 7.58 8.80
N GLU A 301 18.40 7.78 7.77
CA GLU A 301 19.78 8.23 7.89
C GLU A 301 19.90 9.75 7.74
N VAL A 302 18.84 10.40 7.27
CA VAL A 302 18.83 11.86 7.10
C VAL A 302 18.47 12.53 8.41
N GLY A 303 19.34 13.45 8.84
CA GLY A 303 19.11 14.35 9.96
C GLY A 303 19.57 15.75 9.61
N ILE A 304 19.06 16.76 10.32
CA ILE A 304 19.40 18.16 10.05
C ILE A 304 20.91 18.41 10.15
N GLN A 305 21.59 17.75 11.09
CA GLN A 305 23.04 17.86 11.27
C GLN A 305 23.81 17.29 10.07
N ARG A 306 23.26 16.27 9.38
CA ARG A 306 23.87 15.68 8.18
C ARG A 306 23.70 16.61 6.98
N ILE A 307 22.57 17.31 6.89
CA ILE A 307 22.28 18.27 5.81
C ILE A 307 23.15 19.52 5.95
N GLU A 308 23.32 20.02 7.17
CA GLU A 308 24.05 21.25 7.47
C GLU A 308 25.53 21.04 7.79
N ALA A 309 26.04 19.80 7.67
CA ALA A 309 27.44 19.51 7.90
C ALA A 309 28.29 20.38 6.97
N LYS A 310 29.15 21.21 7.57
CA LYS A 310 30.13 22.00 6.82
C LYS A 310 31.27 21.06 6.42
N GLU A 311 31.64 21.10 5.14
CA GLU A 311 32.92 20.52 4.65
C GLU A 311 34.12 21.18 5.34
#